data_AF-A0A2R3QIQ7-F1
#
_entry.id   AF-A0A2R3QIQ7-F1
#
_cell.length_a   1.000
_cell.length_b   1.000
_cell.length_c   1.000
_cell.angle_alpha   90.00
_cell.angle_beta   90.00
_cell.angle_gamma   90.00
#
_symmetry.space_group_name_H-M   'P 1'
#
loop_
_entity.id
_entity.type
_entity.pdbx_description
1 polymer ?
#
loop_
_entity_poly.entity_id
_entity_poly.type
_entity_poly.pdbx_seq_one_letter_code
_entity_poly.pdbx_strand_id
1 'polypeptide(L)'
;MKAEQFTSEKIALAFPEMKNLSDESIERNPYIFESLSACEAVELIPAYMVYALKNLRSNPGSMVYLQLITTINNYSKCKNPGDTHAGLWFILSVHQKKAMLAFLGHLANNQPANIDAHELNKIIKRWQSVT
;
A
#
# COMPACT_ATOMS: atom_id res chain seq x y z
N MET A 1 16.48 -7.65 -4.58
CA MET A 1 16.48 -6.63 -5.65
C MET A 1 15.59 -7.00 -6.83
N LYS A 2 15.70 -8.19 -7.44
CA LYS A 2 14.86 -8.54 -8.62
C LYS A 2 13.35 -8.57 -8.32
N ALA A 3 12.95 -9.06 -7.14
CA ALA A 3 11.54 -9.16 -6.77
C ALA A 3 10.92 -7.82 -6.36
N GLU A 4 11.67 -6.98 -5.64
CA GLU A 4 11.27 -5.62 -5.29
C GLU A 4 11.06 -4.77 -6.56
N GLN A 5 12.02 -4.81 -7.49
CA GLN A 5 11.94 -4.08 -8.76
C GLN A 5 10.75 -4.53 -9.62
N PHE A 6 10.58 -5.84 -9.79
CA PHE A 6 9.44 -6.39 -10.51
C PHE A 6 8.09 -6.01 -9.89
N THR A 7 8.01 -5.95 -8.56
CA THR A 7 6.79 -5.53 -7.86
C THR A 7 6.54 -4.03 -8.06
N SER A 8 7.58 -3.19 -8.00
CA SER A 8 7.47 -1.76 -8.30
C SER A 8 7.01 -1.50 -9.74
N GLU A 9 7.52 -2.25 -10.73
CA GLU A 9 7.08 -2.15 -12.13
C GLU A 9 5.60 -2.53 -12.29
N LYS A 10 5.14 -3.59 -11.61
CA LYS A 10 3.71 -3.95 -11.59
C LYS A 10 2.84 -2.86 -10.99
N ILE A 11 3.31 -2.20 -9.94
CA ILE A 11 2.59 -1.07 -9.33
C ILE A 11 2.52 0.08 -10.33
N ALA A 12 3.64 0.48 -10.94
CA ALA A 12 3.67 1.57 -11.91
C ALA A 12 2.73 1.31 -13.11
N LEU A 13 2.69 0.08 -13.63
CA LEU A 13 1.77 -0.30 -14.70
C LEU A 13 0.29 -0.27 -14.29
N ALA A 14 -0.02 -0.63 -13.04
CA ALA A 14 -1.39 -0.64 -12.55
C ALA A 14 -1.90 0.75 -12.14
N PHE A 15 -1.00 1.69 -11.85
CA PHE A 15 -1.31 3.04 -11.39
C PHE A 15 -0.61 4.08 -12.29
N PRO A 16 -1.14 4.34 -13.51
CA PRO A 16 -0.54 5.29 -14.43
C PRO A 16 -0.56 6.73 -13.90
N GLU A 17 -1.56 7.08 -13.08
CA GLU A 17 -1.70 8.39 -12.42
C GLU A 17 -0.92 8.49 -11.09
N MET A 18 0.02 7.58 -10.83
CA MET A 18 0.87 7.62 -9.63
C MET A 18 1.65 8.93 -9.58
N LYS A 19 1.55 9.64 -8.45
CA LYS A 19 2.36 10.84 -8.23
C LYS A 19 3.84 10.52 -8.08
N ASN A 20 4.68 11.28 -8.76
CA ASN A 20 6.12 11.19 -8.61
C ASN A 20 6.58 11.99 -7.37
N LEU A 21 6.68 11.31 -6.23
CA LEU A 21 7.16 11.90 -4.98
C LEU A 21 8.63 11.55 -4.74
N SER A 22 9.39 12.47 -4.15
CA SER A 22 10.73 12.15 -3.64
C SER A 22 10.63 11.33 -2.36
N ASP A 23 11.66 10.49 -2.11
CA ASP A 23 11.80 9.74 -0.86
C ASP A 23 11.71 10.66 0.38
N GLU A 24 12.36 11.83 0.35
CA GLU A 24 12.33 12.82 1.43
C GLU A 24 10.90 13.36 1.70
N SER A 25 10.11 13.57 0.64
CA SER A 25 8.73 14.03 0.78
C SER A 25 7.86 12.97 1.46
N ILE A 26 8.06 11.69 1.09
CA ILE A 26 7.35 10.56 1.69
C ILE A 26 7.73 10.39 3.17
N GLU A 27 9.03 10.47 3.49
CA GLU A 27 9.54 10.32 4.85
C GLU A 27 9.03 11.40 5.81
N ARG A 28 8.83 12.63 5.31
CA ARG A 28 8.30 13.74 6.10
C ARG A 28 6.80 13.65 6.35
N ASN A 29 6.06 12.85 5.60
CA ASN A 29 4.59 12.83 5.63
C ASN A 29 3.99 11.41 5.83
N PRO A 30 4.43 10.61 6.82
CA PRO A 30 3.96 9.24 6.98
C PRO A 30 2.45 9.13 7.27
N TYR A 31 1.83 10.17 7.83
CA TYR A 31 0.41 10.21 8.21
C TYR A 31 -0.51 10.85 7.17
N ILE A 32 -0.01 11.14 5.96
CA ILE A 32 -0.76 11.91 4.95
C ILE A 32 -2.16 11.35 4.68
N PHE A 33 -2.31 10.02 4.70
CA PHE A 33 -3.56 9.33 4.39
C PHE A 33 -4.66 9.48 5.45
N GLU A 34 -4.35 10.00 6.64
CA GLU A 34 -5.38 10.31 7.65
C GLU A 34 -6.24 11.52 7.25
N SER A 35 -5.70 12.39 6.39
CA SER A 35 -6.32 13.65 5.96
C SER A 35 -6.88 13.63 4.53
N LEU A 36 -6.61 12.58 3.76
CA LEU A 36 -6.95 12.51 2.35
C LEU A 36 -8.28 11.80 2.10
N SER A 37 -8.98 12.25 1.06
CA SER A 37 -10.07 11.48 0.48
C SER A 37 -9.53 10.21 -0.18
N ALA A 38 -10.42 9.21 -0.36
CA ALA A 38 -10.05 7.98 -1.05
C ALA A 38 -9.55 8.25 -2.49
N CYS A 39 -10.13 9.22 -3.20
CA CYS A 39 -9.69 9.59 -4.56
C CYS A 39 -8.25 10.12 -4.55
N GLU A 40 -7.91 11.02 -3.64
CA GLU A 40 -6.54 11.53 -3.51
C GLU A 40 -5.55 10.45 -3.07
N ALA A 41 -5.99 9.54 -2.20
CA ALA A 41 -5.18 8.44 -1.73
C ALA A 41 -4.81 7.46 -2.88
N VAL A 42 -5.67 7.25 -3.88
CA VAL A 42 -5.37 6.39 -5.04
C VAL A 42 -4.14 6.89 -5.82
N GLU A 43 -3.93 8.20 -5.92
CA GLU A 43 -2.80 8.79 -6.64
C GLU A 43 -1.48 8.68 -5.87
N LEU A 44 -1.54 8.59 -4.53
CA LEU A 44 -0.39 8.70 -3.63
C LEU A 44 0.07 7.35 -3.07
N ILE A 45 -0.84 6.43 -2.76
CA ILE A 45 -0.54 5.08 -2.25
C ILE A 45 0.52 4.34 -3.09
N PRO A 46 0.47 4.35 -4.44
CA PRO A 46 1.43 3.62 -5.26
C PRO A 46 2.87 4.12 -5.07
N ALA A 47 3.06 5.43 -4.91
CA ALA A 47 4.36 6.02 -4.65
C ALA A 47 4.91 5.58 -3.28
N TYR A 48 4.05 5.55 -2.26
CA TYR A 48 4.41 5.04 -0.92
C TYR A 48 4.74 3.56 -0.93
N MET A 49 4.03 2.74 -1.73
CA MET A 49 4.35 1.32 -1.92
C MET A 49 5.71 1.12 -2.58
N VAL A 50 6.02 1.87 -3.64
CA VAL A 50 7.32 1.82 -4.32
C VAL A 50 8.46 2.25 -3.39
N TYR A 51 8.27 3.33 -2.64
CA TYR A 51 9.20 3.75 -1.59
C TYR A 51 9.43 2.65 -0.55
N ALA A 52 8.35 1.97 -0.12
CA ALA A 52 8.44 0.88 0.84
C ALA A 52 9.24 -0.32 0.31
N LEU A 53 9.04 -0.70 -0.96
CA LEU A 53 9.82 -1.76 -1.59
C LEU A 53 11.30 -1.38 -1.71
N LYS A 54 11.62 -0.13 -2.04
CA LYS A 54 12.99 0.37 -2.20
C LYS A 54 13.77 0.33 -0.88
N ASN A 55 13.11 0.70 0.22
CA ASN A 55 13.78 0.93 1.50
C ASN A 55 13.52 -0.19 2.53
N LEU A 56 12.83 -1.26 2.13
CA LEU A 56 12.35 -2.35 3.00
C LEU A 56 13.43 -2.92 3.94
N ARG A 57 14.66 -3.04 3.44
CA ARG A 57 15.80 -3.65 4.17
C ARG A 57 16.64 -2.64 4.94
N SER A 58 16.69 -1.39 4.48
CA SER A 58 17.55 -0.34 5.04
C SER A 58 16.91 0.33 6.25
N ASN A 59 15.57 0.41 6.30
CA ASN A 59 14.85 1.06 7.39
C ASN A 59 13.59 0.29 7.82
N PRO A 60 13.73 -0.91 8.42
CA PRO A 60 12.59 -1.74 8.80
C PRO A 60 11.67 -1.08 9.85
N GLY A 61 12.12 -0.04 10.56
CA GLY A 61 11.35 0.72 11.56
C GLY A 61 10.69 1.98 11.01
N SER A 62 10.67 2.18 9.69
CA SER A 62 10.09 3.37 9.09
C SER A 62 8.61 3.52 9.44
N MET A 63 8.25 4.68 10.01
CA MET A 63 6.86 5.03 10.29
C MET A 63 6.00 5.02 9.01
N VAL A 64 6.62 5.32 7.86
CA VAL A 64 5.96 5.24 6.55
C VAL A 64 5.39 3.85 6.30
N TYR A 65 6.09 2.78 6.67
CA TYR A 65 5.62 1.41 6.43
C TYR A 65 4.47 1.05 7.34
N LEU A 66 4.60 1.37 8.63
CA LEU A 66 3.55 1.11 9.61
C LEU A 66 2.26 1.85 9.25
N GLN A 67 2.38 3.12 8.87
CA GLN A 67 1.22 3.92 8.46
C GLN A 67 0.63 3.47 7.13
N LEU A 68 1.46 3.10 6.14
CA LEU A 68 0.99 2.55 4.87
C LEU A 68 0.21 1.24 5.07
N ILE A 69 0.72 0.32 5.89
CA ILE A 69 0.05 -0.97 6.15
C ILE A 69 -1.22 -0.76 6.96
N THR A 70 -1.21 0.14 7.94
CA THR A 70 -2.42 0.52 8.70
C THR A 70 -3.49 1.10 7.77
N THR A 71 -3.07 1.99 6.86
CA THR A 71 -3.93 2.60 5.84
C THR A 71 -4.55 1.54 4.92
N ILE A 72 -3.74 0.65 4.35
CA ILE A 72 -4.20 -0.44 3.47
C ILE A 72 -5.13 -1.40 4.21
N ASN A 73 -4.87 -1.68 5.49
CA ASN A 73 -5.75 -2.48 6.33
C ASN A 73 -7.11 -1.79 6.53
N ASN A 74 -7.12 -0.50 6.83
CA ASN A 74 -8.36 0.25 7.04
C ASN A 74 -9.21 0.28 5.76
N TYR A 75 -8.60 0.49 4.59
CA TYR A 75 -9.32 0.39 3.32
C TYR A 75 -9.90 -1.01 3.04
N SER A 76 -9.24 -2.08 3.52
CA SER A 76 -9.77 -3.46 3.40
C SER A 76 -11.01 -3.74 4.26
N LYS A 77 -11.27 -2.92 5.27
CA LYS A 77 -12.40 -3.10 6.21
C LYS A 77 -13.69 -2.45 5.70
N CYS A 78 -13.61 -1.64 4.63
CA CYS A 78 -14.77 -0.97 4.06
C CYS A 78 -15.77 -1.99 3.52
N LYS A 79 -17.03 -1.88 3.97
CA LYS A 79 -18.10 -2.83 3.61
C LYS A 79 -19.04 -2.29 2.53
N ASN A 80 -19.06 -0.99 2.29
CA ASN A 80 -19.99 -0.34 1.39
C ASN A 80 -19.37 0.91 0.71
N PRO A 81 -19.75 1.22 -0.54
CA PRO A 81 -19.20 2.37 -1.28
C PRO A 81 -19.53 3.74 -0.64
N GLY A 82 -20.52 3.78 0.26
CA GLY A 82 -20.96 4.98 0.96
C GLY A 82 -20.20 5.30 2.25
N ASP A 83 -19.19 4.48 2.63
CA ASP A 83 -18.32 4.80 3.76
C ASP A 83 -17.36 5.93 3.37
N THR A 84 -17.67 7.14 3.84
CA THR A 84 -16.96 8.39 3.52
C THR A 84 -15.48 8.35 3.90
N HIS A 85 -15.06 7.42 4.77
CA HIS A 85 -13.68 7.33 5.24
C HIS A 85 -12.90 6.16 4.64
N ALA A 86 -13.52 5.25 3.87
CA ALA A 86 -12.84 4.02 3.43
C ALA A 86 -13.20 3.52 2.02
N GLY A 87 -13.62 4.40 1.09
CA GLY A 87 -14.04 4.02 -0.26
C GLY A 87 -12.96 3.50 -1.23
N LEU A 88 -11.66 3.53 -0.87
CA LEU A 88 -10.55 3.23 -1.80
C LEU A 88 -10.73 1.88 -2.50
N TRP A 89 -11.10 0.84 -1.75
CA TRP A 89 -11.30 -0.49 -2.31
C TRP A 89 -12.36 -0.52 -3.43
N PHE A 90 -13.44 0.26 -3.32
CA PHE A 90 -14.50 0.33 -4.34
C PHE A 90 -14.06 1.09 -5.60
N ILE A 91 -13.12 2.02 -5.46
CA ILE A 91 -12.61 2.86 -6.56
C ILE A 91 -11.57 2.11 -7.39
N LEU A 92 -10.78 1.23 -6.77
CA LEU A 92 -9.71 0.51 -7.45
C LEU A 92 -10.23 -0.50 -8.47
N SER A 93 -9.64 -0.47 -9.66
CA SER A 93 -9.79 -1.51 -10.68
C SER A 93 -9.24 -2.87 -10.22
N VAL A 94 -9.63 -3.94 -10.91
CA VAL A 94 -9.11 -5.29 -10.67
C VAL A 94 -7.58 -5.33 -10.81
N HIS A 95 -7.00 -4.60 -11.75
CA HIS A 95 -5.55 -4.54 -11.96
C HIS A 95 -4.84 -3.87 -10.78
N GLN A 96 -5.37 -2.76 -10.28
CA GLN A 96 -4.84 -2.05 -9.12
C GLN A 96 -4.93 -2.90 -7.85
N LYS A 97 -6.06 -3.59 -7.62
CA LYS A 97 -6.22 -4.53 -6.50
C LYS A 97 -5.19 -5.67 -6.56
N LYS A 98 -4.95 -6.23 -7.75
CA LYS A 98 -3.90 -7.26 -7.96
C LYS A 98 -2.49 -6.73 -7.67
N ALA A 99 -2.19 -5.49 -8.04
CA ALA A 99 -0.90 -4.87 -7.72
C ALA A 99 -0.74 -4.65 -6.20
N MET A 100 -1.80 -4.23 -5.51
CA MET A 100 -1.80 -4.13 -4.04
C MET A 100 -1.57 -5.49 -3.36
N LEU A 101 -2.24 -6.54 -3.84
CA LEU A 101 -2.02 -7.90 -3.35
C LEU A 101 -0.59 -8.39 -3.62
N ALA A 102 -0.01 -8.09 -4.78
CA ALA A 102 1.37 -8.44 -5.10
C ALA A 102 2.36 -7.76 -4.14
N PHE A 103 2.13 -6.48 -3.83
CA PHE A 103 2.90 -5.74 -2.83
C PHE A 103 2.79 -6.36 -1.43
N LEU A 104 1.57 -6.59 -0.94
CA LEU A 104 1.36 -7.20 0.38
C LEU A 104 1.97 -8.61 0.47
N GLY A 105 1.84 -9.40 -0.59
CA GLY A 105 2.46 -10.72 -0.69
C GLY A 105 3.99 -10.64 -0.71
N HIS A 106 4.57 -9.64 -1.38
CA HIS A 106 6.02 -9.41 -1.34
C HIS A 106 6.48 -9.08 0.08
N LEU A 107 5.78 -8.18 0.78
CA LEU A 107 6.07 -7.85 2.16
C LEU A 107 5.99 -9.07 3.09
N ALA A 108 4.97 -9.92 2.92
CA ALA A 108 4.77 -11.10 3.76
C ALA A 108 5.89 -12.14 3.62
N ASN A 109 6.51 -12.24 2.44
CA ASN A 109 7.60 -13.17 2.17
C ASN A 109 8.99 -12.59 2.48
N ASN A 110 9.12 -11.27 2.59
CA ASN A 110 10.41 -10.57 2.74
C ASN A 110 10.42 -9.65 3.97
N GLN A 111 9.67 -10.02 5.02
CA GLN A 111 9.30 -9.13 6.11
C GLN A 111 10.50 -8.39 6.73
N PRO A 112 10.42 -7.04 6.85
CA PRO A 112 11.23 -6.32 7.82
C PRO A 112 10.78 -6.72 9.22
N ALA A 113 11.72 -6.76 10.19
CA ALA A 113 11.51 -7.30 11.54
C ALA A 113 10.34 -6.70 12.37
N ASN A 114 9.69 -5.64 11.89
CA ASN A 114 8.69 -4.85 12.61
C ASN A 114 7.25 -5.00 12.09
N ILE A 115 7.00 -5.87 11.10
CA ILE A 115 5.64 -6.13 10.61
C ILE A 115 5.17 -7.49 11.12
N ASP A 116 4.08 -7.50 11.89
CA ASP A 116 3.46 -8.75 12.37
C ASP A 116 2.91 -9.56 11.17
N ALA A 117 3.50 -10.74 10.96
CA ALA A 117 3.13 -11.68 9.91
C ALA A 117 1.66 -12.10 9.96
N HIS A 118 1.10 -12.26 11.16
CA HIS A 118 -0.28 -12.66 11.36
C HIS A 118 -1.24 -11.55 10.93
N GLU A 119 -0.95 -10.30 11.32
CA GLU A 119 -1.74 -9.15 10.89
C GLU A 119 -1.64 -8.91 9.38
N LEU A 120 -0.44 -9.02 8.80
CA LEU A 120 -0.28 -8.87 7.36
C LEU A 120 -1.05 -9.95 6.57
N ASN A 121 -1.04 -11.20 7.04
CA ASN A 121 -1.83 -12.27 6.44
C ASN A 121 -3.35 -12.05 6.56
N LYS A 122 -3.84 -11.46 7.66
CA LYS A 122 -5.25 -11.05 7.77
C LYS A 122 -5.61 -10.00 6.74
N ILE A 123 -4.75 -9.00 6.54
CA ILE A 123 -4.96 -7.95 5.53
C ILE A 123 -5.03 -8.58 4.14
N ILE A 124 -4.07 -9.44 3.78
CA ILE A 124 -4.06 -10.14 2.49
C ILE A 124 -5.37 -10.91 2.26
N LYS A 125 -5.83 -11.68 3.25
CA LYS A 125 -7.09 -12.44 3.14
C LYS A 125 -8.30 -11.54 2.87
N ARG A 126 -8.38 -10.38 3.55
CA ARG A 126 -9.46 -9.40 3.31
C ARG A 126 -9.39 -8.84 1.91
N TRP A 127 -8.21 -8.54 1.39
CA TRP A 127 -8.06 -8.06 0.02
C TRP A 127 -8.37 -9.13 -1.03
N GLN A 128 -8.07 -10.41 -0.75
CA GLN A 128 -8.33 -11.54 -1.64
C GLN A 128 -9.82 -11.89 -1.76
N SER A 129 -10.57 -11.86 -0.64
CA SER A 129 -11.99 -12.25 -0.63
C SER A 129 -12.90 -11.37 -1.49
N VAL A 130 -12.37 -10.27 -2.03
CA VAL A 130 -13.13 -9.26 -2.77
C VAL A 130 -12.51 -8.94 -4.14
N THR A 131 -11.49 -9.69 -4.57
CA THR A 131 -10.95 -9.68 -5.95
C THR A 131 -11.45 -10.87 -6.75
#